data_AF-A0A2U1W6H9-F1
#
_entry.id   AF-A0A2U1W6H9-F1
#
_cell.length_a   1.000
_cell.length_b   1.000
_cell.length_c   1.000
_cell.angle_alpha   90.00
_cell.angle_beta   90.00
_cell.angle_gamma   90.00
#
_symmetry.space_group_name_H-M   'P 1'
#
loop_
_entity.id
_entity.type
_entity.pdbx_description
1 polymer ?
#
loop_
_entity_poly.entity_id
_entity_poly.type
_entity_poly.pdbx_seq_one_letter_code
_entity_poly.pdbx_strand_id
1 'polypeptide(L)'
;MKSFEKAALLFLLRHLFAGIAGAVVLASGLLWFDVAKLATLIGSSEYGITATVMLYAGLMLTFGSVSMGIGIMTMNEDTRP
;
A
#
# COMPACT_ATOMS: atom_id res chain seq x y z
N MET A 1 -14.32 -4.86 -23.16
CA MET A 1 -13.70 -5.72 -22.14
C MET A 1 -14.48 -7.01 -22.01
N LYS A 2 -13.80 -8.15 -22.10
CA LYS A 2 -14.38 -9.47 -21.89
C LYS A 2 -14.71 -9.66 -20.40
N SER A 3 -15.66 -10.53 -20.06
CA SER A 3 -16.14 -10.70 -18.68
C SER A 3 -15.01 -11.11 -17.70
N PHE A 4 -14.08 -11.94 -18.16
CA PHE A 4 -12.94 -12.38 -17.35
C PHE A 4 -11.95 -11.25 -17.04
N GLU A 5 -11.77 -10.27 -17.93
CA GLU A 5 -10.87 -9.12 -17.72
C GLU A 5 -11.38 -8.25 -16.57
N LYS A 6 -12.70 -8.06 -16.49
CA LYS A 6 -13.33 -7.33 -15.39
C LYS A 6 -13.13 -8.04 -14.05
N ALA A 7 -13.27 -9.37 -14.02
CA ALA A 7 -13.05 -10.17 -12.82
C ALA A 7 -11.59 -10.08 -12.34
N ALA A 8 -10.62 -10.20 -13.24
CA ALA A 8 -9.21 -10.08 -12.92
C ALA A 8 -8.84 -8.68 -12.38
N LEU A 9 -9.39 -7.61 -12.98
CA LEU A 9 -9.15 -6.25 -12.50
C LEU A 9 -9.77 -5.99 -11.12
N LEU A 10 -10.97 -6.49 -10.85
CA LEU A 10 -11.61 -6.39 -9.53
C LEU A 10 -10.83 -7.20 -8.47
N PHE A 11 -10.35 -8.38 -8.84
CA PHE A 11 -9.48 -9.19 -7.99
C PHE A 11 -8.20 -8.44 -7.62
N LEU A 12 -7.53 -7.86 -8.62
CA LEU A 12 -6.29 -7.13 -8.42
C LEU A 12 -6.50 -5.85 -7.59
N LEU A 13 -7.58 -5.11 -7.85
CA LEU A 13 -7.97 -3.95 -7.06
C LEU A 13 -8.19 -4.30 -5.58
N ARG A 14 -8.84 -5.43 -5.30
CA ARG A 14 -9.04 -5.88 -3.91
C ARG A 14 -7.72 -6.11 -3.16
N HIS A 15 -6.73 -6.70 -3.84
CA HIS A 15 -5.40 -6.90 -3.26
C HIS A 15 -4.63 -5.58 -3.13
N LEU A 16 -4.74 -4.69 -4.12
CA LEU A 16 -4.19 -3.34 -4.03
C LEU A 16 -4.70 -2.61 -2.78
N PHE A 17 -6.01 -2.64 -2.52
CA PHE A 17 -6.58 -2.00 -1.32
C PHE A 17 -6.08 -2.64 -0.02
N ALA A 18 -5.90 -3.96 0.02
CA ALA A 18 -5.31 -4.64 1.17
C ALA A 18 -3.85 -4.19 1.42
N GLY A 19 -3.05 -4.09 0.35
CA GLY A 19 -1.68 -3.57 0.42
C GLY A 19 -1.62 -2.10 0.85
N ILE A 20 -2.49 -1.25 0.31
CA ILE A 20 -2.61 0.17 0.70
C ILE A 20 -3.00 0.29 2.18
N ALA A 21 -3.95 -0.51 2.67
CA ALA A 21 -4.33 -0.48 4.07
C ALA A 21 -3.14 -0.81 4.98
N GLY A 22 -2.35 -1.83 4.63
CA GLY A 22 -1.11 -2.17 5.33
C GLY A 22 -0.07 -1.03 5.30
N ALA A 23 0.10 -0.39 4.14
CA ALA A 23 1.00 0.76 3.99
C ALA A 23 0.58 1.94 4.88
N VAL A 24 -0.71 2.27 4.91
CA VAL A 24 -1.24 3.36 5.73
C VAL A 24 -1.00 3.09 7.21
N VAL A 25 -1.34 1.88 7.67
CA VAL A 25 -1.12 1.47 9.07
C VAL A 25 0.36 1.57 9.44
N LEU A 26 1.27 1.09 8.58
CA LEU A 26 2.70 1.18 8.82
C LEU A 26 3.20 2.63 8.82
N ALA A 27 2.85 3.43 7.81
CA ALA A 27 3.27 4.82 7.71
C ALA A 27 2.78 5.64 8.92
N SER A 28 1.51 5.47 9.31
CA SER A 28 0.95 6.09 10.50
C SER A 28 1.67 5.63 11.77
N GLY A 29 1.96 4.33 11.89
CA GLY A 29 2.73 3.79 13.02
C GLY A 29 4.14 4.38 13.11
N LEU A 30 4.87 4.47 11.99
CA LEU A 30 6.20 5.07 11.94
C LEU A 30 6.20 6.52 12.44
N LEU A 31 5.20 7.30 12.05
CA LEU A 31 5.06 8.69 12.48
C LEU A 31 4.58 8.81 13.92
N TRP A 32 3.62 7.98 14.34
CA TRP A 32 3.04 8.04 15.69
C TRP A 32 4.06 7.67 16.77
N PHE A 33 4.86 6.63 16.53
CA PHE A 33 5.91 6.20 17.46
C PHE A 33 7.24 6.96 17.27
N ASP A 34 7.27 7.94 16.38
CA ASP A 34 8.48 8.70 15.99
C ASP A 34 9.69 7.79 15.76
N VAL A 35 9.47 6.69 15.01
CA VAL A 35 10.49 5.67 14.78
C VAL A 35 11.68 6.32 14.11
N ALA A 36 12.88 6.16 14.68
CA ALA A 36 14.10 6.82 14.20
C ALA A 36 14.00 8.36 14.07
N LYS A 37 13.14 9.00 14.87
CA LYS A 37 12.86 10.44 14.84
C LYS A 37 12.25 10.94 13.51
N LEU A 38 11.54 10.08 12.78
CA LEU A 38 10.99 10.43 11.46
C LEU A 38 9.94 11.55 11.53
N ALA A 39 9.04 11.51 12.51
CA ALA A 39 8.01 12.54 12.67
C ALA A 39 8.63 13.86 13.14
N THR A 40 9.61 13.79 14.04
CA THR A 40 10.40 14.96 14.44
C THR A 40 11.14 15.57 13.24
N LEU A 41 11.75 14.75 12.39
CA LEU A 41 12.44 15.20 11.17
C LEU A 41 11.48 15.88 10.18
N ILE A 42 10.32 15.27 9.94
CA ILE A 42 9.30 15.83 9.05
C ILE A 42 8.75 17.15 9.61
N GLY A 43 8.47 17.22 10.91
CA GLY A 43 7.89 18.40 11.57
C GLY A 43 8.84 19.60 11.65
N SER A 44 10.15 19.36 11.60
CA SER A 44 11.19 20.42 11.59
C SER A 44 11.64 20.81 10.18
N SER A 45 11.16 20.14 9.14
CA SER A 45 11.52 20.40 7.75
C SER A 45 10.58 21.38 7.08
N GLU A 46 11.11 22.30 6.28
CA GLU A 46 10.34 23.15 5.36
C GLU A 46 9.54 22.33 4.33
N TYR A 47 9.97 21.08 4.06
CA TYR A 47 9.33 20.17 3.11
C TYR A 47 8.46 19.10 3.78
N GLY A 48 8.00 19.31 5.01
CA GLY A 48 7.28 18.30 5.80
C GLY A 48 6.07 17.68 5.07
N ILE A 49 5.30 18.48 4.33
CA ILE A 49 4.17 17.97 3.52
C ILE A 49 4.67 17.03 2.41
N THR A 50 5.65 17.46 1.63
CA THR A 50 6.23 16.66 0.53
C THR A 50 6.83 15.36 1.07
N ALA A 51 7.57 15.42 2.17
CA ALA A 51 8.16 14.23 2.81
C ALA A 51 7.07 13.26 3.28
N THR A 52 5.98 13.76 3.86
CA THR A 52 4.84 12.94 4.29
C THR A 52 4.17 12.26 3.09
N VAL A 53 3.89 13.01 2.02
CA VAL A 53 3.31 12.45 0.79
C VAL A 53 4.23 11.38 0.18
N MET A 54 5.54 11.64 0.10
CA MET A 54 6.50 10.67 -0.41
C MET A 54 6.56 9.40 0.44
N LEU A 55 6.51 9.52 1.77
CA LEU A 55 6.47 8.38 2.68
C LEU A 55 5.24 7.49 2.41
N TYR A 56 4.05 8.09 2.43
CA TYR A 56 2.81 7.34 2.20
C TYR A 56 2.75 6.77 0.78
N ALA A 57 3.07 7.57 -0.24
CA ALA A 57 3.04 7.14 -1.63
C ALA A 57 4.04 6.00 -1.90
N GLY A 58 5.27 6.10 -1.39
CA GLY A 58 6.30 5.07 -1.54
C GLY A 58 5.90 3.75 -0.87
N LEU A 59 5.33 3.83 0.34
CA LEU A 59 4.83 2.64 1.03
C LEU A 59 3.60 2.05 0.34
N MET A 60 2.64 2.85 -0.10
CA MET A 60 1.46 2.39 -0.83
C MET A 60 1.84 1.71 -2.15
N LEU A 61 2.79 2.29 -2.91
CA LEU A 61 3.31 1.68 -4.14
C LEU A 61 3.98 0.33 -3.84
N THR A 62 4.80 0.27 -2.80
CA THR A 62 5.54 -0.96 -2.44
C THR A 62 4.59 -2.06 -1.97
N PHE A 63 3.82 -1.82 -0.91
CA PHE A 63 2.91 -2.82 -0.34
C PHE A 63 1.75 -3.15 -1.27
N GLY A 64 1.22 -2.16 -2.00
CA GLY A 64 0.20 -2.38 -3.03
C GLY A 64 0.70 -3.34 -4.11
N SER A 65 1.91 -3.11 -4.64
CA SER A 65 2.52 -3.98 -5.65
C SER A 65 2.78 -5.39 -5.13
N VAL A 66 3.33 -5.52 -3.92
CA VAL A 66 3.58 -6.82 -3.30
C VAL A 66 2.28 -7.59 -3.07
N SER A 67 1.24 -6.93 -2.54
CA SER A 67 -0.05 -7.58 -2.29
C SER A 67 -0.73 -8.05 -3.58
N MET A 68 -0.67 -7.22 -4.63
CA MET A 68 -1.12 -7.60 -5.98
C MET A 68 -0.33 -8.81 -6.53
N GLY A 69 1.00 -8.81 -6.36
CA GLY A 69 1.85 -9.93 -6.77
C GLY A 69 1.51 -11.23 -6.05
N ILE A 70 1.31 -11.17 -4.72
CA ILE A 70 0.85 -12.31 -3.92
C ILE A 70 -0.49 -12.82 -4.46
N GLY A 71 -1.46 -11.92 -4.68
CA GLY A 71 -2.76 -12.30 -5.23
C GLY A 71 -2.66 -13.03 -6.57
N ILE A 72 -1.77 -12.58 -7.47
CA ILE A 72 -1.56 -13.27 -8.76
C ILE A 72 -0.94 -14.66 -8.53
N MET A 73 0.05 -14.78 -7.64
CA MET A 73 0.72 -16.07 -7.36
C MET A 73 -0.21 -17.09 -6.71
N THR A 74 -1.17 -16.63 -5.90
CA THR A 74 -2.16 -17.50 -5.23
C THR A 74 -3.46 -17.65 -6.03
N MET A 75 -3.56 -17.07 -7.22
CA MET A 75 -4.80 -17.09 -8.01
C MET A 75 -5.26 -18.50 -8.39
N ASN A 76 -4.34 -19.46 -8.54
CA ASN A 76 -4.67 -20.87 -8.80
C ASN A 76 -5.24 -21.60 -7.56
N GLU A 77 -5.06 -21.02 -6.37
CA GLU A 77 -5.58 -21.54 -5.10
C GLU A 77 -6.94 -20.92 -4.75
N ASP A 78 -7.39 -19.91 -5.50
CA ASP A 78 -8.66 -19.23 -5.28
C ASP A 78 -9.83 -20.09 -5.77
N THR A 79 -10.39 -20.88 -4.84
CA THR A 79 -11.49 -21.84 -5.05
C THR A 79 -12.89 -21.21 -4.87
N ARG A 80 -13.00 -19.87 -4.84
CA ARG A 80 -14.29 -19.18 -4.81
C ARG A 80 -15.12 -19.58 -6.05
N PRO A 81 -16.41 -19.95 -5.88
CA PRO A 81 -17.25 -20.48 -6.96
C PRO A 81 -17.49 -19.48 -8.11
#